data_AF-A0A534IWL1-F1
#
_entry.id   AF-A0A534IWL1-F1
#
_cell.length_a   1.000
_cell.length_b   1.000
_cell.length_c   1.000
_cell.angle_alpha   90.00
_cell.angle_beta   90.00
_cell.angle_gamma   90.00
#
_symmetry.space_group_name_H-M   'P 1'
#
loop_
_entity.id
_entity.type
_entity.pdbx_description
1 polymer ?
#
loop_
_entity_poly.entity_id
_entity_poly.type
_entity_poly.pdbx_seq_one_letter_code
_entity_poly.pdbx_strand_id
1 'polypeptide(L)'
;MGKQSGTSSPGRYRIRRVRDVSHPCLLNEERARVVEVEPAAPDCSLSSRSAIEGAVLAYEKIVCANAACPNFQTCHPVGIEPGTRIRVLDVGPELECPLGYSLVSAKVAYDD
;
A
#
# COMPACT_ATOMS: atom_id res chain seq x y z
N MET A 1 -6.95 -28.09 -7.23
CA MET A 1 -7.46 -27.16 -6.19
C MET A 1 -6.37 -26.90 -5.16
N GLY A 2 -5.68 -25.77 -5.22
CA GLY A 2 -4.71 -25.36 -4.20
C GLY A 2 -4.99 -23.90 -3.84
N LYS A 3 -5.45 -23.67 -2.60
CA LYS A 3 -5.98 -22.40 -2.11
C LYS A 3 -4.95 -21.28 -2.31
N GLN A 4 -5.37 -20.21 -2.98
CA GLN A 4 -4.67 -18.93 -3.00
C GLN A 4 -4.83 -18.30 -1.61
N SER A 5 -3.93 -18.65 -0.70
CA SER A 5 -3.87 -18.01 0.62
C SER A 5 -3.18 -16.65 0.42
N GLY A 6 -3.97 -15.64 0.05
CA GLY A 6 -3.53 -14.26 -0.05
C GLY A 6 -3.16 -13.72 1.34
N THR A 7 -1.95 -14.01 1.79
CA THR A 7 -1.36 -13.34 2.95
C THR A 7 -0.60 -12.13 2.41
N SER A 8 -1.15 -10.93 2.56
CA SER A 8 -0.45 -9.69 2.21
C SER A 8 0.76 -9.54 3.13
N SER A 9 1.97 -9.50 2.58
CA SER A 9 3.12 -8.95 3.32
C SER A 9 2.85 -7.46 3.56
N PRO A 10 3.27 -6.86 4.68
CA PRO A 10 2.95 -5.47 4.94
C PRO A 10 3.55 -4.54 3.88
N GLY A 11 2.64 -3.91 3.14
CA GLY A 11 2.79 -2.64 2.46
C GLY A 11 3.31 -2.65 1.03
N ARG A 12 4.55 -3.08 0.80
CA ARG A 12 5.23 -2.87 -0.49
C ARG A 12 5.17 -4.05 -1.45
N TYR A 13 4.91 -5.24 -0.91
CA TYR A 13 5.01 -6.49 -1.65
C TYR A 13 3.79 -7.38 -1.42
N ARG A 14 3.35 -8.06 -2.48
CA ARG A 14 2.33 -9.10 -2.41
C ARG A 14 2.99 -10.47 -2.57
N ILE A 15 2.58 -11.43 -1.75
CA ILE A 15 3.03 -12.83 -1.91
C ILE A 15 2.42 -13.40 -3.19
N ARG A 16 3.29 -13.81 -4.12
CA ARG A 16 2.94 -14.49 -5.35
C ARG A 16 2.85 -15.99 -5.16
N ARG A 17 3.77 -16.57 -4.38
CA ARG A 17 3.85 -18.01 -4.13
C ARG A 17 4.54 -18.33 -2.81
N VAL A 18 4.05 -19.33 -2.09
CA VAL A 18 4.79 -19.98 -1.00
C VAL A 18 5.52 -21.20 -1.55
N ARG A 19 6.83 -21.30 -1.31
CA ARG A 19 7.66 -22.42 -1.75
C ARG A 19 7.57 -23.57 -0.75
N ASP A 20 7.70 -24.79 -1.25
CA ASP A 20 7.76 -26.00 -0.43
C ASP A 20 9.17 -26.23 0.14
N VAL A 21 9.72 -25.18 0.76
CA VAL A 21 11.01 -25.16 1.42
C VAL A 21 10.84 -24.49 2.77
N SER A 22 11.39 -25.09 3.82
CA SER A 22 11.30 -24.57 5.18
C SER A 22 12.61 -24.65 5.93
N HIS A 23 12.88 -23.62 6.74
CA HIS A 23 14.07 -23.52 7.58
C HIS A 23 13.67 -23.33 9.05
N PRO A 24 14.46 -23.82 10.01
CA PRO A 24 14.27 -23.47 11.41
C PRO A 24 14.32 -21.95 11.61
N CYS A 25 13.35 -21.38 12.35
CA CYS A 25 13.35 -19.97 12.74
C CYS A 25 13.79 -19.85 14.20
N LEU A 26 14.96 -19.25 14.42
CA LEU A 26 15.53 -19.09 15.77
C LEU A 26 14.76 -18.07 16.64
N LEU A 27 13.87 -17.28 16.05
CA LEU A 27 13.17 -16.19 16.72
C LEU A 27 11.86 -16.60 17.39
N ASN A 28 11.19 -17.64 16.89
CA ASN A 28 9.82 -17.98 17.29
C ASN A 28 9.61 -19.49 17.53
N GLU A 29 10.69 -20.28 17.64
CA GLU A 29 10.67 -21.75 17.78
C GLU A 29 9.88 -22.51 16.67
N GLU A 30 9.51 -21.82 15.59
CA GLU A 30 8.77 -22.37 14.45
C GLU A 30 9.64 -22.60 13.21
N ARG A 31 9.04 -23.09 12.10
CA ARG A 31 9.70 -23.21 10.80
C ARG A 31 9.29 -22.06 9.87
N ALA A 32 10.26 -21.25 9.42
CA ALA A 32 10.04 -20.26 8.38
C ALA A 32 9.76 -20.93 7.02
N ARG A 33 8.93 -20.31 6.18
CA ARG A 33 8.66 -20.70 4.79
C ARG A 33 9.20 -19.65 3.85
N VAL A 34 9.76 -20.09 2.72
CA VAL A 34 10.25 -19.19 1.68
C VAL A 34 9.09 -18.75 0.80
N VAL A 35 9.00 -17.46 0.48
CA VAL A 35 7.96 -16.89 -0.39
C VAL A 35 8.57 -16.15 -1.57
N GLU A 36 7.90 -16.19 -2.70
CA GLU A 36 8.14 -15.32 -3.85
C GLU A 36 7.16 -14.15 -3.75
N VAL A 37 7.66 -12.94 -3.95
CA VAL A 37 6.87 -11.72 -3.86
C VAL A 37 7.01 -10.87 -5.11
N GLU A 38 6.04 -10.00 -5.34
CA GLU A 38 6.08 -8.96 -6.37
C GLU A 38 5.80 -7.58 -5.74
N PRO A 39 6.36 -6.48 -6.27
CA PRO A 39 5.99 -5.14 -5.85
C PRO A 39 4.49 -4.92 -6.07
N ALA A 40 3.81 -4.42 -5.05
CA ALA A 40 2.39 -4.10 -5.11
C ALA A 40 2.17 -2.84 -4.29
N ALA A 41 2.00 -1.71 -4.98
CA ALA A 41 1.67 -0.47 -4.29
C ALA A 41 0.26 -0.59 -3.68
N PRO A 42 0.08 -0.15 -2.43
CA PRO A 42 -1.24 -0.07 -1.82
C PRO A 42 -2.04 1.08 -2.44
N ASP A 43 -3.36 1.04 -2.26
CA ASP A 43 -4.21 2.21 -2.50
C ASP A 43 -3.86 3.31 -1.48
N CYS A 44 -3.91 4.56 -1.91
CA CYS A 44 -3.59 5.71 -1.06
C CYS A 44 -4.57 6.86 -1.27
N SER A 45 -4.56 7.82 -0.35
CA SER A 45 -5.19 9.11 -0.58
C SER A 45 -4.20 10.05 -1.26
N LEU A 46 -4.72 10.86 -2.18
CA LEU A 46 -3.98 11.91 -2.86
C LEU A 46 -4.73 13.22 -2.75
N SER A 47 -4.03 14.35 -2.87
CA SER A 47 -4.71 15.63 -3.02
C SER A 47 -5.56 15.61 -4.29
N SER A 48 -6.80 16.07 -4.21
CA SER A 48 -7.71 16.10 -5.38
C SER A 48 -7.13 16.89 -6.56
N ARG A 49 -6.22 17.84 -6.27
CA ARG A 49 -5.55 18.67 -7.28
C ARG A 49 -4.45 17.91 -8.05
N SER A 50 -3.81 16.93 -7.44
CA SER A 50 -2.70 16.17 -8.04
C SER A 50 -3.10 14.79 -8.55
N ALA A 51 -4.26 14.28 -8.13
CA ALA A 51 -4.79 12.98 -8.54
C ALA A 51 -5.34 13.04 -9.97
N ILE A 52 -4.45 12.90 -10.95
CA ILE A 52 -4.78 12.85 -12.39
C ILE A 52 -4.40 11.47 -12.90
N GLU A 53 -5.36 10.74 -13.47
CA GLU A 53 -5.09 9.41 -14.05
C GLU A 53 -3.95 9.46 -15.08
N GLY A 54 -3.04 8.48 -14.99
CA GLY A 54 -1.85 8.39 -15.83
C GLY A 54 -0.68 9.28 -15.38
N ALA A 55 -0.91 10.27 -14.51
CA ALA A 55 0.15 11.14 -14.02
C ALA A 55 1.15 10.39 -13.14
N VAL A 56 2.39 10.84 -13.19
CA VAL A 56 3.43 10.42 -12.24
C VAL A 56 3.73 11.57 -11.29
N LEU A 57 3.72 11.29 -10.00
CA LEU A 57 4.01 12.25 -8.95
C LEU A 57 4.86 11.64 -7.84
N ALA A 58 5.54 12.50 -7.07
CA ALA A 58 6.17 12.09 -5.83
C ALA A 58 5.10 12.07 -4.73
N TYR A 59 4.96 10.94 -4.02
CA TYR A 59 3.96 10.79 -2.98
C TYR A 59 4.20 11.78 -1.83
N GLU A 60 3.19 12.57 -1.50
CA GLU A 60 3.20 13.47 -0.35
C GLU A 60 2.34 12.88 0.77
N LYS A 61 2.91 12.81 1.97
CA LYS A 61 2.21 12.28 3.13
C LYS A 61 1.26 13.31 3.72
N ILE A 62 0.04 12.88 4.05
CA ILE A 62 -0.90 13.67 4.84
C ILE A 62 -0.43 13.72 6.30
N VAL A 63 -0.31 14.93 6.85
CA VAL A 63 0.04 15.15 8.26
C VAL A 63 -1.25 15.10 9.08
N CYS A 64 -1.56 13.93 9.63
CA CYS A 64 -2.71 13.68 10.50
C CYS A 64 -2.31 12.75 11.65
N ALA A 65 -2.84 12.99 12.84
CA ALA A 65 -2.63 12.16 14.03
C ALA A 65 -3.88 11.38 14.48
N ASN A 66 -5.00 11.52 13.77
CA ASN A 66 -6.25 10.85 14.10
C ASN A 66 -6.23 9.39 13.62
N ALA A 67 -5.63 8.51 14.42
CA ALA A 67 -5.56 7.07 14.13
C ALA A 67 -6.93 6.36 14.06
N ALA A 68 -7.99 6.99 14.59
CA ALA A 68 -9.36 6.48 14.52
C ALA A 68 -10.10 6.91 13.23
N CYS A 69 -9.47 7.72 12.37
CA CYS A 69 -10.07 8.12 11.10
C CYS A 69 -10.25 6.89 10.18
N PRO A 70 -11.42 6.70 9.54
CA PRO A 70 -11.63 5.58 8.62
C PRO A 70 -10.67 5.62 7.42
N ASN A 71 -10.19 6.81 7.05
CA ASN A 71 -9.25 7.02 5.95
C ASN A 71 -7.78 6.94 6.42
N PHE A 72 -7.50 6.59 7.67
CA PHE A 72 -6.12 6.63 8.21
C PHE A 72 -5.18 5.72 7.42
N GLN A 73 -5.61 4.51 7.05
CA GLN A 73 -4.76 3.57 6.31
C GLN A 73 -4.46 4.03 4.87
N THR A 74 -5.38 4.74 4.22
CA THR A 74 -5.15 5.29 2.87
C THR A 74 -4.30 6.57 2.92
N CYS A 75 -4.46 7.41 3.95
CA CYS A 75 -3.60 8.57 4.19
C CYS A 75 -2.18 8.22 4.71
N HIS A 76 -2.05 7.06 5.35
CA HIS A 76 -0.80 6.53 5.88
C HIS A 76 -0.54 5.12 5.29
N PRO A 77 -0.42 5.02 3.96
CA PRO A 77 -0.30 3.74 3.28
C PRO A 77 1.04 3.09 3.65
N VAL A 78 0.96 1.91 4.26
CA VAL A 78 2.16 1.12 4.54
C VAL A 78 2.79 0.73 3.20
N GLY A 79 4.08 0.97 3.00
CA GLY A 79 4.78 0.60 1.77
C GLY A 79 4.95 1.70 0.73
N ILE A 80 4.40 2.90 0.93
CA ILE A 80 4.74 4.09 0.13
C ILE A 80 5.37 5.14 1.05
N GLU A 81 6.66 5.37 0.86
CA GLU A 81 7.38 6.40 1.62
C GLU A 81 7.20 7.79 0.97
N PRO A 82 7.21 8.88 1.75
CA PRO A 82 7.20 10.23 1.19
C PRO A 82 8.33 10.42 0.16
N GLY A 83 8.00 11.03 -0.98
CA GLY A 83 8.93 11.22 -2.10
C GLY A 83 9.01 10.03 -3.07
N THR A 84 8.39 8.89 -2.76
CA THR A 84 8.31 7.75 -3.70
C THR A 84 7.58 8.18 -4.96
N ARG A 85 8.17 7.93 -6.13
CA ARG A 85 7.49 8.17 -7.41
C ARG A 85 6.42 7.11 -7.63
N ILE A 86 5.20 7.57 -7.89
CA ILE A 86 4.04 6.74 -8.13
C ILE A 86 3.28 7.22 -9.35
N ARG A 87 2.72 6.28 -10.09
CA ARG A 87 1.80 6.52 -11.19
C ARG A 87 0.37 6.34 -10.70
N VAL A 88 -0.48 7.33 -10.96
CA VAL A 88 -1.92 7.24 -10.70
C VAL A 88 -2.56 6.36 -11.77
N LEU A 89 -3.19 5.27 -11.35
CA LEU A 89 -3.85 4.32 -12.27
C LEU A 89 -5.35 4.60 -12.42
N ASP A 90 -5.99 5.00 -11.33
CA ASP A 90 -7.45 5.14 -11.20
C ASP A 90 -7.72 6.14 -10.09
N VAL A 91 -8.60 7.12 -10.36
CA VAL A 91 -9.02 8.10 -9.34
C VAL A 91 -10.40 7.70 -8.81
N GLY A 92 -10.44 7.38 -7.53
CA GLY A 92 -11.65 6.97 -6.83
C GLY A 92 -12.45 8.16 -6.26
N PRO A 93 -13.42 7.87 -5.37
CA PRO A 93 -14.25 8.91 -4.75
C PRO A 93 -13.46 9.84 -3.83
N GLU A 94 -14.06 11.02 -3.60
CA GLU A 94 -13.64 11.97 -2.57
C GLU A 94 -13.73 11.33 -1.17
N LEU A 95 -12.76 11.67 -0.34
CA LEU A 95 -12.64 11.20 1.04
C LEU A 95 -13.01 12.33 1.99
N GLU A 96 -13.98 12.06 2.88
CA GLU A 96 -14.31 13.00 3.96
C GLU A 96 -13.15 13.09 4.95
N CYS A 97 -12.49 14.25 4.98
CA CYS A 97 -11.40 14.53 5.90
C CYS A 97 -11.89 15.44 7.05
N PRO A 98 -11.80 15.01 8.32
CA PRO A 98 -12.19 15.85 9.45
C PRO A 98 -11.31 17.10 9.64
N LEU A 99 -10.14 17.15 8.98
CA LEU A 99 -9.24 18.31 8.95
C LEU A 99 -9.51 19.25 7.77
N GLY A 100 -10.47 18.92 6.88
CA GLY A 100 -10.86 19.75 5.74
C GLY A 100 -9.93 19.64 4.52
N TYR A 101 -9.00 18.69 4.48
CA TYR A 101 -8.21 18.44 3.28
C TYR A 101 -9.08 17.87 2.16
N SER A 102 -8.97 18.42 0.94
CA SER A 102 -9.60 17.85 -0.26
C SER A 102 -8.76 16.68 -0.76
N LEU A 103 -9.26 15.46 -0.54
CA LEU A 103 -8.57 14.21 -0.80
C LEU A 103 -9.47 13.29 -1.62
N VAL A 104 -8.84 12.50 -2.50
CA VAL A 104 -9.50 11.39 -3.20
C VAL A 104 -8.75 10.10 -2.91
N SER A 105 -9.46 8.97 -2.97
CA SER A 105 -8.81 7.66 -3.04
C SER A 105 -8.20 7.45 -4.41
N ALA A 106 -7.08 6.73 -4.49
CA ALA A 106 -6.44 6.42 -5.76
C ALA A 106 -5.79 5.04 -5.73
N LYS A 107 -5.89 4.32 -6.85
CA LYS A 107 -5.01 3.17 -7.12
C LYS A 107 -3.76 3.67 -7.79
N VAL A 108 -2.62 3.15 -7.35
CA VAL A 108 -1.32 3.60 -7.83
C VAL A 108 -0.41 2.43 -8.15
N ALA A 109 0.63 2.67 -8.93
CA ALA A 109 1.76 1.78 -9.12
C ALA A 109 3.06 2.52 -8.77
N TYR A 110 4.08 1.78 -8.34
CA TYR A 110 5.44 2.32 -8.26
C TYR A 110 5.91 2.71 -9.67
N ASP A 111 6.54 3.89 -9.80
CA ASP A 111 7.14 4.39 -11.04
C ASP A 111 8.65 4.50 -10.82
N ASP A 112 9.38 3.48 -11.29
CA ASP A 112 10.85 3.40 -11.24
C ASP A 112 11.51 4.04 -12.48
#